data_AF-A0A1Y4WET1-F1
#
_entry.id   AF-A0A1Y4WET1-F1
#
_cell.length_a   1.000
_cell.length_b   1.000
_cell.length_c   1.000
_cell.angle_alpha   90.00
_cell.angle_beta   90.00
_cell.angle_gamma   90.00
#
_symmetry.space_group_name_H-M   'P 1'
#
loop_
_entity.id
_entity.type
_entity.pdbx_description
1 polymer ?
#
loop_
_entity_poly.entity_id
_entity_poly.type
_entity_poly.pdbx_seq_one_letter_code
_entity_poly.pdbx_strand_id
1 'polypeptide(L)'
;MSTIYKLTPVEPFDLAAVESWLEDLAQQGLYLKRFRPLFSSFTRGAPRRVRYRVEYVPDLWPDDEVPGRLFDLYEEMGWDYVGPMGSERSLLIFRARTANAPEPHTDPPVQGELLNKLARRLRRNFILVCVLLAIALGIPAFSVLDSGTLWLELVQESALFLVFIYGIFFLFSLPSEWKDWRRMAALTRSLRQGVPLTHKIPYKNRGRRNLCSFLFFVTLAVLLVFVQYILPFTGGGAKNLDKLEDFTLLSIQSLEGEGYQPDSFMSDGVDYANFCDREHHLLAPTVWETVQSGKWDNDLWVRLEVDWYRPLIPSMARPLAGDLLKDAMKLDKQVWWDADAFWTQSEEEGWTVTEYVQEGADYLVVAQRNDGPFQIAVAAGNGRAVVARYTGHGALTEHLEELVQMTAPVGD
;
A
#
# COMPACT_ATOMS: atom_id res chain seq x y z
N MET A 1 19.82 37.15 14.47
CA MET A 1 20.02 35.97 15.35
C MET A 1 20.11 34.72 14.49
N SER A 2 21.18 33.93 14.60
CA SER A 2 21.31 32.68 13.85
C SER A 2 20.38 31.61 14.42
N THR A 3 19.61 30.96 13.54
CA THR A 3 18.71 29.84 13.91
C THR A 3 19.49 28.53 13.77
N ILE A 4 19.45 27.69 14.81
CA ILE A 4 20.14 26.40 14.86
C ILE A 4 19.09 25.29 14.84
N TYR A 5 19.29 24.26 14.03
CA TYR A 5 18.40 23.10 13.96
C TYR A 5 19.00 21.92 14.73
N LYS A 6 18.19 21.23 15.51
CA LYS A 6 18.55 19.99 16.21
C LYS A 6 17.46 18.94 15.96
N LEU A 7 17.88 17.69 15.76
CA LEU A 7 16.95 16.57 15.73
C LEU A 7 16.27 16.45 17.09
N THR A 8 14.95 16.24 17.07
CA THR A 8 14.17 16.05 18.29
C THR A 8 14.38 14.61 18.78
N PRO A 9 15.06 14.39 19.92
CA PRO A 9 15.43 13.06 20.38
C PRO A 9 14.30 12.33 21.09
N VAL A 10 13.29 13.08 21.54
CA VAL A 10 12.21 12.68 22.42
C VAL A 10 10.94 12.40 21.64
N GLU A 11 10.12 11.48 22.15
CA GLU A 11 8.79 11.24 21.62
C GLU A 11 7.89 12.42 22.01
N PRO A 12 7.05 12.97 21.10
CA PRO A 12 6.27 14.17 21.38
C PRO A 12 5.42 14.07 22.65
N PHE A 13 4.75 12.93 22.89
CA PHE A 13 3.86 12.75 24.04
C PHE A 13 4.57 12.35 25.35
N ASP A 14 5.90 12.35 25.38
CA ASP A 14 6.68 12.21 26.61
C ASP A 14 7.01 13.60 27.17
N LEU A 15 6.01 14.20 27.85
CA LEU A 15 6.07 15.60 28.31
C LEU A 15 7.32 15.86 29.17
N ALA A 16 7.60 14.99 30.15
CA ALA A 16 8.74 15.14 31.04
C ALA A 16 10.09 15.01 30.29
N ALA A 17 10.17 14.14 29.29
CA ALA A 17 11.37 14.02 28.47
C ALA A 17 11.58 15.26 27.59
N VAL A 18 10.50 15.82 27.03
CA VAL A 18 10.53 17.08 26.28
C VAL A 18 11.02 18.22 27.16
N GLU A 19 10.46 18.37 28.36
CA GLU A 19 10.87 19.39 29.34
C GLU A 19 12.36 19.25 29.68
N SER A 20 12.80 18.05 30.06
CA SER A 20 14.20 17.75 30.39
C SER A 20 15.16 18.09 29.25
N TRP A 21 14.80 17.73 28.03
CA TRP A 21 15.61 17.99 26.85
C TRP A 21 15.75 19.49 26.54
N LEU A 22 14.66 20.25 26.67
CA LEU A 22 14.68 21.69 26.46
C LEU A 22 15.47 22.42 27.55
N GLU A 23 15.35 21.99 28.81
CA GLU A 23 16.13 22.52 29.94
C GLU A 23 17.63 22.29 29.75
N ASP A 24 18.05 21.10 29.31
CA ASP A 24 19.46 20.78 29.03
C ASP A 24 20.03 21.62 27.88
N LEU A 25 19.25 21.87 26.84
CA LEU A 25 19.66 22.73 25.72
C LEU A 25 19.77 24.20 26.14
N ALA A 26 18.87 24.69 26.99
CA ALA A 26 18.94 26.06 27.46
C ALA A 26 20.13 26.31 28.40
N GLN A 27 20.55 25.29 29.17
CA GLN A 27 21.82 25.33 29.91
C GLN A 27 23.05 25.42 29.00
N GLN A 28 22.93 25.04 27.73
CA GLN A 28 23.97 25.21 26.71
C GLN A 28 23.81 26.52 25.91
N GLY A 29 22.83 27.36 26.27
CA GLY A 29 22.54 28.61 25.57
C GLY A 29 21.69 28.45 24.31
N LEU A 30 20.99 27.33 24.14
CA LEU A 30 20.07 27.08 23.03
C LEU A 30 18.61 27.18 23.52
N TYR A 31 17.93 28.24 23.09
CA TYR A 31 16.53 28.47 23.46
C TYR A 31 15.61 28.04 22.33
N LEU A 32 14.54 27.32 22.66
CA LEU A 32 13.57 26.86 21.67
C LEU A 32 12.92 28.04 20.94
N LYS A 33 12.88 27.96 19.61
CA LYS A 33 12.14 28.88 18.72
C LYS A 33 10.88 28.22 18.16
N ARG A 34 10.98 26.96 17.76
CA ARG A 34 9.84 26.17 17.27
C ARG A 34 10.10 24.69 17.48
N PHE A 35 9.16 24.01 18.13
CA PHE A 35 9.19 22.56 18.29
C PHE A 35 8.61 21.87 17.06
N ARG A 36 9.27 20.81 16.56
CA ARG A 36 8.69 19.89 15.57
C ARG A 36 9.08 18.45 15.91
N PRO A 37 8.24 17.45 15.59
CA PRO A 37 8.51 16.05 15.94
C PRO A 37 9.82 15.49 15.38
N LEU A 38 10.27 15.92 14.19
CA LEU A 38 11.54 15.46 13.60
C LEU A 38 12.73 16.38 13.92
N PHE A 39 12.58 17.69 13.74
CA PHE A 39 13.65 18.67 13.96
C PHE A 39 13.11 19.96 14.56
N SER A 40 13.65 20.37 15.70
CA SER A 40 13.29 21.61 16.36
C SER A 40 14.31 22.70 16.04
N SER A 41 13.83 23.94 16.01
CA SER A 41 14.66 25.13 15.74
C SER A 41 14.89 25.91 17.03
N PHE A 42 16.11 26.43 17.18
CA PHE A 42 16.60 27.09 18.38
C PHE A 42 17.29 28.41 18.04
N THR A 43 17.27 29.35 18.97
CA THR A 43 18.04 30.59 18.94
C THR A 43 19.18 30.51 19.94
N ARG A 44 20.37 30.97 19.53
CA ARG A 44 21.53 31.04 20.42
C ARG A 44 21.43 32.26 21.34
N GLY A 45 21.67 32.03 22.63
CA GLY A 45 21.73 33.06 23.67
C GLY A 45 22.73 32.69 24.75
N ALA A 46 22.72 33.44 25.85
CA ALA A 46 23.56 33.14 27.01
C ALA A 46 23.09 31.84 27.70
N PRO A 47 24.00 30.93 28.09
CA PRO A 47 23.69 29.77 28.92
C PRO A 47 22.96 30.17 30.21
N ARG A 48 21.76 29.63 30.45
CA ARG A 48 21.01 29.87 31.69
C ARG A 48 20.28 28.60 32.13
N ARG A 49 20.15 28.43 33.45
CA ARG A 49 19.23 27.44 34.03
C ARG A 49 17.82 28.02 33.98
N VAL A 50 17.06 27.63 32.97
CA VAL A 50 15.63 27.94 32.84
C VAL A 50 14.84 26.65 32.88
N ARG A 51 13.58 26.74 33.29
CA ARG A 51 12.64 25.60 33.28
C ARG A 51 11.70 25.69 32.10
N TYR A 52 11.33 24.54 31.55
CA TYR A 52 10.34 24.41 30.50
C TYR A 52 9.15 23.60 30.99
N ARG A 53 7.93 24.01 30.68
CA ARG A 53 6.71 23.28 31.01
C ARG A 53 5.83 23.12 29.79
N VAL A 54 5.26 21.93 29.64
CA VAL A 54 4.29 21.66 28.57
C VAL A 54 2.89 21.65 29.15
N GLU A 55 2.06 22.56 28.66
CA GLU A 55 0.68 22.73 29.11
C GLU A 55 -0.30 22.17 28.08
N TYR A 56 -1.26 21.38 28.55
CA TYR A 56 -2.35 20.90 27.71
C TYR A 56 -3.56 21.82 27.82
N VAL A 57 -3.90 22.45 26.71
CA VAL A 57 -5.10 23.28 26.56
C VAL A 57 -6.12 22.51 25.71
N PRO A 58 -7.23 22.04 26.31
CA PRO A 58 -8.26 21.35 25.55
C PRO A 58 -8.96 22.29 24.55
N ASP A 59 -9.47 21.70 23.48
CA ASP A 59 -10.40 22.35 22.53
C ASP A 59 -9.83 23.54 21.75
N LEU A 60 -8.50 23.62 21.64
CA LEU A 60 -7.81 24.60 20.80
C LEU A 60 -7.80 24.12 19.33
N TRP A 61 -8.72 24.62 18.50
CA TRP A 61 -8.75 24.32 17.06
C TRP A 61 -7.66 25.08 16.29
N PRO A 62 -7.34 24.68 15.04
CA PRO A 62 -6.31 25.34 14.25
C PRO A 62 -6.51 26.84 14.05
N ASP A 63 -7.75 27.34 14.09
CA ASP A 63 -8.08 28.75 13.89
C ASP A 63 -8.47 29.48 15.18
N ASP A 64 -8.48 28.77 16.32
CA ASP A 64 -8.81 29.38 17.61
C ASP A 64 -7.61 30.14 18.16
N GLU A 65 -7.85 31.38 18.60
CA GLU A 65 -6.89 32.09 19.44
C GLU A 65 -6.78 31.37 20.78
N VAL A 66 -5.54 31.16 21.22
CA VAL A 66 -5.29 30.62 22.56
C VAL A 66 -5.91 31.56 23.59
N PRO A 67 -6.59 31.06 24.64
CA PRO A 67 -7.22 31.93 25.62
C PRO A 67 -6.22 32.92 26.22
N GLY A 68 -6.36 34.22 25.92
CA GLY A 68 -5.43 35.27 26.38
C GLY A 68 -5.20 35.25 27.90
N ARG A 69 -6.25 34.93 28.65
CA ARG A 69 -6.21 34.75 30.12
C ARG A 69 -5.18 33.71 30.60
N LEU A 70 -4.89 32.68 29.81
CA LEU A 70 -3.86 31.69 30.16
C LEU A 70 -2.46 32.30 30.02
N PHE A 71 -2.22 33.09 28.97
CA PHE A 71 -0.94 33.77 28.78
C PHE A 71 -0.71 34.82 29.86
N ASP A 72 -1.72 35.60 30.20
CA ASP A 72 -1.64 36.62 31.25
C ASP A 72 -1.27 35.98 32.59
N LEU A 73 -1.95 34.88 32.96
CA LEU A 73 -1.67 34.13 34.19
C LEU A 73 -0.23 33.58 34.20
N TYR A 74 0.23 32.99 33.10
CA TYR A 74 1.58 32.45 33.00
C TYR A 74 2.63 33.57 33.04
N GLU A 75 2.37 34.70 32.40
CA GLU A 75 3.26 35.87 32.42
C GLU A 75 3.37 36.46 33.83
N GLU A 76 2.25 36.58 34.57
CA GLU A 76 2.22 36.98 35.97
C GLU A 76 3.03 36.02 36.87
N MET A 77 2.97 34.72 36.58
CA MET A 77 3.79 33.69 37.23
C MET A 77 5.25 33.67 36.75
N GLY A 78 5.64 34.55 35.83
CA GLY A 78 7.00 34.66 35.32
C GLY A 78 7.38 33.64 34.24
N TRP A 79 6.39 33.13 33.49
CA TRP A 79 6.56 32.20 32.38
C TRP A 79 6.26 32.88 31.04
N ASP A 80 7.20 32.75 30.10
CA ASP A 80 7.02 33.22 28.73
C ASP A 80 6.48 32.08 27.85
N TYR A 81 5.48 32.39 27.03
CA TYR A 81 5.04 31.48 25.97
C TYR A 81 6.11 31.36 24.87
N VAL A 82 6.39 30.14 24.44
CA VAL A 82 7.39 29.86 23.38
C VAL A 82 6.72 29.42 22.08
N GLY A 83 5.71 28.57 22.14
CA GLY A 83 5.05 28.03 20.95
C GLY A 83 4.34 26.70 21.19
N PRO A 84 3.59 26.20 20.19
CA PRO A 84 2.95 24.90 20.26
C PRO A 84 3.94 23.74 20.06
N MET A 85 3.60 22.58 20.60
CA MET A 85 4.38 21.35 20.51
C MET A 85 4.04 20.58 19.22
N GLY A 86 4.70 20.96 18.12
CA GLY A 86 4.63 20.24 16.86
C GLY A 86 3.36 20.53 16.07
N SER A 87 2.73 19.50 15.51
CA SER A 87 1.44 19.63 14.81
C SER A 87 0.25 19.70 15.78
N GLU A 88 0.43 19.33 17.05
CA GLU A 88 -0.59 19.50 18.08
C GLU A 88 -0.52 20.90 18.68
N ARG A 89 -1.48 21.77 18.32
CA ARG A 89 -1.62 23.10 18.92
C ARG A 89 -2.19 23.08 20.35
N SER A 90 -2.78 21.97 20.78
CA SER A 90 -3.31 21.78 22.14
C SER A 90 -2.22 21.57 23.20
N LEU A 91 -0.96 21.41 22.82
CA LEU A 91 0.16 21.32 23.75
C LEU A 91 1.04 22.55 23.57
N LEU A 92 1.12 23.39 24.59
CA LEU A 92 1.81 24.67 24.57
C LEU A 92 3.07 24.59 25.42
N ILE A 93 4.17 25.13 24.91
CA ILE A 93 5.46 25.12 25.60
C ILE A 93 5.68 26.51 26.23
N PHE A 94 5.90 26.51 27.54
CA PHE A 94 6.21 27.70 28.33
C PHE A 94 7.64 27.60 28.89
N ARG A 95 8.29 28.76 29.06
CA ARG A 95 9.65 28.88 29.58
C ARG A 95 9.67 29.86 30.76
N ALA A 96 10.22 29.46 31.89
CA ALA A 96 10.39 30.35 33.04
C ALA A 96 11.42 31.46 32.74
N ARG A 97 11.11 32.71 33.11
CA ARG A 97 12.05 33.85 33.08
C ARG A 97 13.20 33.66 34.06
N THR A 98 12.93 33.02 35.20
CA THR A 98 13.90 32.77 36.27
C THR A 98 13.83 31.32 36.74
N ALA A 99 14.95 30.81 37.28
CA ALA A 99 15.02 29.45 37.81
C ALA A 99 14.03 29.21 38.98
N ASN A 100 13.59 30.26 39.67
CA ASN A 100 12.73 30.20 40.87
C ASN A 100 11.26 30.57 40.63
N ALA A 101 10.80 30.69 39.37
CA ALA A 101 9.38 30.95 39.07
C ALA A 101 8.43 29.95 39.79
N PRO A 102 7.28 30.37 40.32
CA PRO A 102 6.30 29.43 40.87
C PRO A 102 5.88 28.36 39.83
N GLU A 103 5.63 27.13 40.27
CA GLU A 103 5.11 26.08 39.38
C GLU A 103 3.65 26.40 39.00
N PRO A 104 3.29 26.36 37.71
CA PRO A 104 1.93 26.67 37.26
C PRO A 104 0.84 25.73 37.82
N HIS A 105 1.20 24.48 38.10
CA HIS A 105 0.29 23.48 38.69
C HIS A 105 0.74 23.12 40.10
N THR A 106 -0.09 23.46 41.09
CA THR A 106 0.08 23.03 42.48
C THR A 106 -0.75 21.80 42.84
N ASP A 107 -1.78 21.48 42.04
CA ASP A 107 -2.72 20.38 42.28
C ASP A 107 -2.60 19.27 41.21
N PRO A 108 -1.85 18.18 41.48
CA PRO A 108 -1.71 17.06 40.56
C PRO A 108 -3.04 16.45 40.06
N PRO A 109 -4.10 16.33 40.88
CA PRO A 109 -5.38 15.78 40.41
C PRO A 109 -6.05 16.62 39.32
N VAL A 110 -5.94 17.95 39.39
CA VAL A 110 -6.51 18.88 38.40
C VAL A 110 -5.77 18.75 37.07
N GLN A 111 -4.44 18.71 37.12
CA GLN A 111 -3.60 18.48 35.94
C GLN A 111 -3.89 17.10 35.30
N GLY A 112 -4.13 16.08 36.13
CA GLY A 112 -4.56 14.76 35.68
C GLY A 112 -5.87 14.79 34.89
N GLU A 113 -6.86 15.58 35.30
CA GLU A 113 -8.14 15.69 34.57
C GLU A 113 -7.97 16.34 33.19
N LEU A 114 -7.09 17.34 33.08
CA LEU A 114 -6.75 17.96 31.80
C LEU A 114 -6.08 16.95 30.87
N LEU A 115 -5.04 16.26 31.33
CA LEU A 115 -4.35 15.24 30.53
C LEU A 115 -5.23 14.03 30.19
N ASN A 116 -6.26 13.74 31.00
CA ASN A 116 -7.25 12.71 30.67
C ASN A 116 -8.02 13.01 29.37
N LYS A 117 -8.27 14.30 29.06
CA LYS A 117 -8.87 14.67 27.76
C LYS A 117 -7.94 14.31 26.61
N LEU A 118 -6.64 14.59 26.74
CA LEU A 118 -5.63 14.20 25.75
C LEU A 118 -5.51 12.67 25.62
N ALA A 119 -5.48 11.94 26.74
CA ALA A 119 -5.44 10.47 26.73
C ALA A 119 -6.67 9.86 26.01
N ARG A 120 -7.86 10.44 26.18
CA ARG A 120 -9.07 10.03 25.44
C ARG A 120 -8.97 10.33 23.94
N ARG A 121 -8.38 11.47 23.55
CA ARG A 121 -8.13 11.79 22.15
C ARG A 121 -7.16 10.81 21.50
N LEU A 122 -6.04 10.50 22.16
CA LEU A 122 -5.07 9.51 21.68
C LEU A 122 -5.71 8.11 21.58
N ARG A 123 -6.57 7.73 22.53
CA ARG A 123 -7.36 6.50 22.43
C ARG A 123 -8.25 6.51 21.18
N ARG A 124 -8.92 7.63 20.87
CA ARG A 124 -9.76 7.75 19.67
C ARG A 124 -8.93 7.66 18.40
N ASN A 125 -7.75 8.29 18.34
CA ASN A 125 -6.84 8.17 17.21
C ASN A 125 -6.38 6.72 17.03
N PHE A 126 -5.98 6.04 18.11
CA PHE A 126 -5.64 4.61 18.07
C PHE A 126 -6.81 3.77 17.53
N ILE A 127 -8.04 4.00 18.03
CA ILE A 127 -9.24 3.31 17.52
C ILE A 127 -9.46 3.61 16.04
N LEU A 128 -9.31 4.87 15.61
CA LEU A 128 -9.44 5.27 14.21
C LEU A 128 -8.41 4.54 13.33
N VAL A 129 -7.15 4.45 13.75
CA VAL A 129 -6.12 3.69 13.03
C VAL A 129 -6.47 2.21 12.96
N CYS A 130 -7.00 1.62 14.03
CA CYS A 130 -7.52 0.24 14.00
C CYS A 130 -8.67 0.06 13.02
N VAL A 131 -9.60 1.02 12.96
CA VAL A 131 -10.73 1.00 12.01
C VAL A 131 -10.23 1.15 10.57
N LEU A 132 -9.31 2.07 10.31
CA LEU A 132 -8.70 2.26 8.99
C LEU A 132 -7.93 1.01 8.55
N LEU A 133 -7.20 0.36 9.47
CA LEU A 133 -6.55 -0.92 9.19
C LEU A 133 -7.60 -2.00 8.87
N ALA A 134 -8.69 -2.08 9.64
CA ALA A 134 -9.76 -3.03 9.37
C ALA A 134 -10.42 -2.80 8.00
N ILE A 135 -10.61 -1.54 7.59
CA ILE A 135 -11.10 -1.19 6.25
C ILE A 135 -10.08 -1.60 5.18
N ALA A 136 -8.80 -1.27 5.37
CA ALA A 136 -7.74 -1.63 4.43
C ALA A 136 -7.58 -3.14 4.25
N LEU A 137 -7.87 -3.95 5.28
CA LEU A 137 -7.92 -5.41 5.19
C LEU A 137 -9.28 -5.92 4.67
N GLY A 138 -10.36 -5.19 4.92
CA GLY A 138 -11.72 -5.53 4.52
C GLY A 138 -11.96 -5.37 3.02
N ILE A 139 -11.35 -4.37 2.38
CA ILE A 139 -11.47 -4.15 0.93
C ILE A 139 -10.96 -5.37 0.13
N PRO A 140 -9.71 -5.86 0.29
CA PRO A 140 -9.26 -7.05 -0.44
C PRO A 140 -10.03 -8.30 -0.02
N ALA A 141 -10.47 -8.41 1.23
CA ALA A 141 -11.32 -9.52 1.66
C ALA A 141 -12.70 -9.51 0.98
N PHE A 142 -13.27 -8.33 0.74
CA PHE A 142 -14.51 -8.16 0.00
C PHE A 142 -14.32 -8.50 -1.48
N SER A 143 -13.24 -8.04 -2.11
CA SER A 143 -12.89 -8.46 -3.48
C SER A 143 -12.82 -10.00 -3.58
N VAL A 144 -12.16 -10.68 -2.64
CA VAL A 144 -12.11 -12.16 -2.62
C VAL A 144 -13.52 -12.78 -2.56
N LEU A 145 -14.45 -12.16 -1.82
CA LEU A 145 -15.81 -12.69 -1.68
C LEU A 145 -16.68 -12.43 -2.91
N ASP A 146 -16.46 -11.31 -3.59
CA ASP A 146 -17.24 -10.89 -4.76
C ASP A 146 -16.70 -11.53 -6.05
N SER A 147 -15.42 -11.32 -6.34
CA SER A 147 -14.78 -11.70 -7.60
C SER A 147 -13.99 -13.01 -7.48
N GLY A 148 -13.48 -13.33 -6.28
CA GLY A 148 -12.63 -14.48 -6.05
C GLY A 148 -11.25 -14.43 -6.70
N THR A 149 -10.81 -13.25 -7.18
CA THR A 149 -9.62 -13.04 -8.06
C THR A 149 -8.54 -12.15 -7.44
N LEU A 150 -8.24 -12.33 -6.14
CA LEU A 150 -7.34 -11.46 -5.37
C LEU A 150 -5.93 -11.30 -5.96
N TRP A 151 -5.33 -12.39 -6.42
CA TRP A 151 -3.95 -12.38 -6.91
C TRP A 151 -3.84 -11.68 -8.25
N LEU A 152 -4.82 -11.90 -9.13
CA LEU A 152 -4.90 -11.19 -10.41
C LEU A 152 -5.11 -9.69 -10.18
N GLU A 153 -6.07 -9.33 -9.33
CA GLU A 153 -6.33 -7.94 -8.96
C GLU A 153 -5.12 -7.29 -8.29
N LEU A 154 -4.37 -7.99 -7.44
CA LEU A 154 -3.17 -7.40 -6.83
C LEU A 154 -2.03 -7.16 -7.84
N VAL A 155 -1.98 -7.93 -8.94
CA VAL A 155 -1.00 -7.77 -10.03
C VAL A 155 -1.41 -6.62 -10.97
N GLN A 156 -2.67 -6.63 -11.42
CA GLN A 156 -3.18 -5.72 -12.45
C GLN A 156 -3.79 -4.42 -11.87
N GLU A 157 -4.57 -4.51 -10.78
CA GLU A 157 -5.30 -3.37 -10.21
C GLU A 157 -4.46 -2.56 -9.23
N SER A 158 -4.00 -1.40 -9.71
CA SER A 158 -3.19 -0.45 -8.95
C SER A 158 -3.84 0.02 -7.63
N ALA A 159 -5.17 0.07 -7.55
CA ALA A 159 -5.89 0.55 -6.37
C ALA A 159 -5.79 -0.43 -5.18
N LEU A 160 -5.92 -1.73 -5.42
CA LEU A 160 -5.82 -2.75 -4.36
C LEU A 160 -4.39 -2.90 -3.87
N PHE A 161 -3.42 -2.77 -4.79
CA PHE A 161 -2.01 -2.68 -4.42
C PHE A 161 -1.75 -1.48 -3.49
N LEU A 162 -2.31 -0.30 -3.78
CA LEU A 162 -2.20 0.87 -2.89
C LEU A 162 -2.82 0.61 -1.52
N VAL A 163 -4.02 0.04 -1.47
CA VAL A 163 -4.70 -0.32 -0.22
C VAL A 163 -3.84 -1.27 0.62
N PHE A 164 -3.20 -2.26 -0.01
CA PHE A 164 -2.29 -3.18 0.66
C PHE A 164 -1.08 -2.46 1.28
N ILE A 165 -0.44 -1.54 0.54
CA ILE A 165 0.67 -0.71 1.05
C ILE A 165 0.23 0.17 2.23
N TYR A 166 -0.95 0.81 2.15
CA TYR A 166 -1.49 1.58 3.26
C TYR A 166 -1.81 0.70 4.48
N GLY A 167 -2.32 -0.52 4.27
CA GLY A 167 -2.52 -1.50 5.33
C GLY A 167 -1.24 -1.82 6.08
N ILE A 168 -0.14 -2.07 5.36
CA ILE A 168 1.19 -2.28 5.96
C ILE A 168 1.63 -1.05 6.75
N PHE A 169 1.46 0.16 6.19
CA PHE A 169 1.81 1.40 6.88
C PHE A 169 1.06 1.57 8.21
N PHE A 170 -0.25 1.33 8.23
CA PHE A 170 -1.05 1.38 9.46
C PHE A 170 -0.61 0.30 10.46
N LEU A 171 -0.29 -0.91 9.99
CA LEU A 171 0.21 -1.98 10.85
C LEU A 171 1.52 -1.57 11.57
N PHE A 172 2.43 -0.89 10.86
CA PHE A 172 3.68 -0.41 11.44
C PHE A 172 3.53 0.83 12.33
N SER A 173 2.50 1.66 12.13
CA SER A 173 2.25 2.84 12.97
C SER A 173 1.55 2.51 14.30
N LEU A 174 0.73 1.43 14.34
CA LEU A 174 -0.04 1.00 15.51
C LEU A 174 0.75 0.92 16.83
N PRO A 175 1.98 0.35 16.88
CA PRO A 175 2.74 0.28 18.12
C PRO A 175 3.12 1.65 18.69
N SER A 176 3.29 2.67 17.84
CA SER A 176 3.60 4.03 18.28
C SER A 176 2.38 4.67 18.92
N GLU A 177 1.24 4.65 18.23
CA GLU A 177 -0.04 5.19 18.71
C GLU A 177 -0.48 4.55 20.04
N TRP A 178 -0.31 3.23 20.14
CA TRP A 178 -0.61 2.49 21.36
C TRP A 178 0.29 2.89 22.54
N LYS A 179 1.59 3.09 22.30
CA LYS A 179 2.54 3.53 23.32
C LYS A 179 2.18 4.93 23.82
N ASP A 180 1.88 5.85 22.91
CA ASP A 180 1.52 7.23 23.25
C ASP A 180 0.23 7.28 24.08
N TRP A 181 -0.80 6.55 23.65
CA TRP A 181 -2.03 6.41 24.43
C TRP A 181 -1.77 5.79 25.83
N ARG A 182 -1.07 4.65 25.90
CA ARG A 182 -0.81 3.98 27.19
C ARG A 182 0.02 4.83 28.14
N ARG A 183 1.04 5.53 27.62
CA ARG A 183 1.87 6.44 28.43
C ARG A 183 1.02 7.57 29.01
N MET A 184 0.21 8.23 28.18
CA MET A 184 -0.65 9.32 28.65
C MET A 184 -1.73 8.83 29.62
N ALA A 185 -2.29 7.64 29.41
CA ALA A 185 -3.23 7.03 30.35
C ALA A 185 -2.57 6.69 31.70
N ALA A 186 -1.35 6.17 31.69
CA ALA A 186 -0.58 5.90 32.91
C ALA A 186 -0.24 7.20 33.66
N LEU A 187 0.18 8.23 32.93
CA LEU A 187 0.50 9.55 33.50
C LEU A 187 -0.74 10.21 34.14
N THR A 188 -1.87 10.16 33.43
CA THR A 188 -3.15 10.64 33.95
C THR A 188 -3.54 9.93 35.25
N ARG A 189 -3.30 8.61 35.32
CA ARG A 189 -3.62 7.80 36.49
C ARG A 189 -2.75 8.16 37.70
N SER A 190 -1.45 8.38 37.51
CA SER A 190 -0.56 8.79 38.61
C SER A 190 -0.90 10.18 39.16
N LEU A 191 -1.20 11.13 38.26
CA LEU A 191 -1.57 12.49 38.64
C LEU A 191 -2.87 12.53 39.45
N ARG A 192 -3.88 11.75 39.04
CA ARG A 192 -5.14 11.59 39.80
C ARG A 192 -4.96 10.95 41.17
N GLN A 193 -3.90 10.17 41.37
CA GLN A 193 -3.53 9.61 42.67
C GLN A 193 -2.74 10.60 43.55
N GLY A 194 -2.54 11.84 43.09
CA GLY A 194 -1.81 12.88 43.82
C GLY A 194 -0.29 12.78 43.66
N VAL A 195 0.22 11.89 42.80
CA VAL A 195 1.66 11.80 42.53
C VAL A 195 2.04 12.91 41.54
N PRO A 196 2.90 13.87 41.91
CA PRO A 196 3.27 14.98 41.04
C PRO A 196 4.10 14.51 39.85
N LEU A 197 4.03 15.26 38.73
CA LEU A 197 4.83 14.98 37.55
C LEU A 197 6.32 15.16 37.86
N THR A 198 7.13 14.16 37.51
CA THR A 198 8.59 14.29 37.61
C THR A 198 9.09 14.97 36.33
N HIS A 199 9.46 16.24 36.44
CA HIS A 199 9.89 17.07 35.29
C HIS A 199 11.30 16.77 34.78
N LYS A 200 12.12 16.05 35.57
CA LYS A 200 13.51 15.75 35.22
C LYS A 200 13.74 14.25 35.09
N ILE A 201 13.78 13.77 33.86
CA ILE A 201 14.00 12.35 33.53
C ILE A 201 15.09 12.20 32.46
N PRO A 202 15.87 11.11 32.50
CA PRO A 202 16.84 10.82 31.44
C PRO A 202 16.10 10.49 30.13
N TYR A 203 16.41 11.23 29.07
CA TYR A 203 15.89 10.95 27.73
C TYR A 203 16.96 10.31 26.84
N LYS A 204 16.58 9.27 26.10
CA LYS A 204 17.47 8.60 25.14
C LYS A 204 17.41 9.31 23.79
N ASN A 205 18.56 9.57 23.17
CA ASN A 205 18.61 10.20 21.86
C ASN A 205 18.11 9.26 20.75
N ARG A 206 16.82 9.33 20.40
CA ARG A 206 16.20 8.53 19.32
C ARG A 206 16.03 9.29 18.01
N GLY A 207 16.44 10.56 17.95
CA GLY A 207 16.09 11.46 16.84
C GLY A 207 16.61 10.98 15.48
N ARG A 208 17.84 10.44 15.42
CA ARG A 208 18.40 9.87 14.17
C ARG A 208 17.64 8.62 13.73
N ARG A 209 17.31 7.72 14.66
CA ARG A 209 16.57 6.49 14.34
C ARG A 209 15.18 6.82 13.78
N ASN A 210 14.46 7.73 14.43
CA ASN A 210 13.13 8.13 13.99
C ASN A 210 13.16 8.81 12.61
N LEU A 211 14.18 9.65 12.35
CA LEU A 211 14.39 10.24 11.03
C LEU A 211 14.68 9.18 9.97
N CYS A 212 15.60 8.25 10.23
CA CYS A 212 15.91 7.17 9.29
C CYS A 212 14.68 6.30 9.00
N SER A 213 13.91 5.93 10.03
CA SER A 213 12.67 5.18 9.84
C SER A 213 11.65 5.96 9.01
N PHE A 214 11.41 7.24 9.33
CA PHE A 214 10.48 8.08 8.58
C PHE A 214 10.88 8.20 7.10
N LEU A 215 12.15 8.54 6.83
CA LEU A 215 12.67 8.66 5.46
C LEU A 215 12.61 7.33 4.72
N PHE A 216 12.92 6.22 5.39
CA PHE A 216 12.82 4.88 4.80
C PHE A 216 11.39 4.57 4.37
N PHE A 217 10.40 4.74 5.25
CA PHE A 217 8.99 4.46 4.90
C PHE A 217 8.46 5.37 3.80
N VAL A 218 8.76 6.67 3.84
CA VAL A 218 8.32 7.61 2.80
C VAL A 218 8.98 7.28 1.46
N THR A 219 10.28 7.01 1.44
CA THR A 219 11.02 6.66 0.22
C THR A 219 10.52 5.34 -0.35
N LEU A 220 10.31 4.33 0.50
CA LEU A 220 9.78 3.03 0.10
C LEU A 220 8.38 3.16 -0.49
N ALA A 221 7.48 3.91 0.15
CA ALA A 221 6.13 4.13 -0.35
C ALA A 221 6.14 4.84 -1.72
N VAL A 222 6.90 5.93 -1.86
CA VAL A 222 7.02 6.65 -3.13
C VAL A 222 7.61 5.75 -4.22
N LEU A 223 8.64 4.96 -3.91
CA LEU A 223 9.25 4.04 -4.86
C LEU A 223 8.26 2.98 -5.32
N LEU A 224 7.53 2.34 -4.40
CA LEU A 224 6.56 1.28 -4.76
C LEU A 224 5.43 1.83 -5.63
N VAL A 225 4.92 3.02 -5.33
CA VAL A 225 3.91 3.70 -6.17
C VAL A 225 4.51 4.02 -7.53
N PHE A 226 5.65 4.70 -7.57
CA PHE A 226 6.30 5.10 -8.82
C PHE A 226 6.59 3.90 -9.72
N VAL A 227 7.11 2.82 -9.15
CA VAL A 227 7.44 1.58 -9.86
C VAL A 227 6.17 0.92 -10.41
N GLN A 228 5.09 0.81 -9.62
CA GLN A 228 3.83 0.19 -10.09
C GLN A 228 3.20 0.95 -11.26
N TYR A 229 3.27 2.29 -11.29
CA TYR A 229 2.65 3.09 -12.35
C TYR A 229 3.53 3.28 -13.59
N ILE A 230 4.84 3.06 -13.51
CA ILE A 230 5.77 3.28 -14.63
C ILE A 230 6.20 1.98 -15.28
N LEU A 231 6.34 0.89 -14.51
CA LEU A 231 6.73 -0.41 -15.05
C LEU A 231 5.89 -0.86 -16.25
N PRO A 232 4.54 -0.76 -16.24
CA PRO A 232 3.74 -1.22 -17.37
C PRO A 232 4.15 -0.58 -18.70
N PHE A 233 4.52 0.71 -18.68
CA PHE A 233 4.94 1.45 -19.87
C PHE A 233 6.34 1.10 -20.40
N THR A 234 7.14 0.34 -19.65
CA THR A 234 8.49 -0.07 -20.08
C THR A 234 8.52 -1.32 -20.96
N GLY A 235 7.35 -1.92 -21.21
CA GLY A 235 7.15 -3.10 -22.04
C GLY A 235 7.61 -3.00 -23.49
N GLY A 236 7.57 -1.78 -24.02
CA GLY A 236 7.91 -1.48 -25.41
C GLY A 236 6.77 -1.67 -26.40
N GLY A 237 5.55 -1.96 -25.91
CA GLY A 237 4.32 -2.10 -26.69
C GLY A 237 4.27 -3.33 -27.59
N ALA A 238 3.15 -3.45 -28.30
CA ALA A 238 2.88 -4.53 -29.26
C ALA A 238 4.00 -4.70 -30.30
N LYS A 239 4.42 -5.94 -30.49
CA LYS A 239 5.43 -6.41 -31.45
C LYS A 239 4.91 -7.65 -32.19
N ASN A 240 5.55 -7.99 -33.29
CA ASN A 240 5.24 -9.23 -34.01
C ASN A 240 5.59 -10.47 -33.18
N LEU A 241 4.87 -11.56 -33.39
CA LEU A 241 5.04 -12.83 -32.66
C LEU A 241 6.45 -13.43 -32.76
N ASP A 242 7.25 -13.09 -33.78
CA ASP A 242 8.65 -13.53 -33.91
C ASP A 242 9.58 -12.96 -32.82
N LYS A 243 9.11 -11.95 -32.08
CA LYS A 243 9.83 -11.32 -30.96
C LYS A 243 9.47 -11.90 -29.60
N LEU A 244 8.64 -12.94 -29.55
CA LEU A 244 8.37 -13.69 -28.32
C LEU A 244 9.57 -14.59 -27.98
N GLU A 245 10.14 -14.42 -26.79
CA GLU A 245 11.36 -15.14 -26.37
C GLU A 245 11.17 -16.01 -25.11
N ASP A 246 10.16 -15.70 -24.27
CA ASP A 246 10.06 -16.25 -22.91
C ASP A 246 9.34 -17.61 -22.81
N PHE A 247 8.52 -17.98 -23.81
CA PHE A 247 7.82 -19.27 -23.87
C PHE A 247 7.48 -19.64 -25.33
N THR A 248 7.24 -20.93 -25.56
CA THR A 248 6.77 -21.44 -26.86
C THR A 248 5.26 -21.30 -26.94
N LEU A 249 4.78 -20.33 -27.72
CA LEU A 249 3.34 -20.07 -27.89
C LEU A 249 2.63 -21.20 -28.64
N LEU A 250 1.44 -21.59 -28.16
CA LEU A 250 0.51 -22.45 -28.87
C LEU A 250 0.07 -21.77 -30.18
N SER A 251 0.28 -22.42 -31.32
CA SER A 251 -0.11 -21.88 -32.62
C SER A 251 -1.58 -22.12 -32.89
N ILE A 252 -2.33 -21.11 -33.31
CA ILE A 252 -3.71 -21.33 -33.76
C ILE A 252 -3.78 -22.22 -35.02
N GLN A 253 -2.70 -22.27 -35.81
CA GLN A 253 -2.62 -23.16 -36.97
C GLN A 253 -2.57 -24.64 -36.55
N SER A 254 -2.00 -24.98 -35.40
CA SER A 254 -2.03 -26.38 -34.91
C SER A 254 -3.42 -26.77 -34.41
N LEU A 255 -4.22 -25.81 -33.91
CA LEU A 255 -5.59 -26.02 -33.49
C LEU A 255 -6.58 -26.18 -34.65
N GLU A 256 -6.43 -25.38 -35.71
CA GLU A 256 -7.38 -25.36 -36.83
C GLU A 256 -6.97 -26.29 -37.99
N GLY A 257 -5.68 -26.44 -38.29
CA GLY A 257 -5.18 -27.33 -39.36
C GLY A 257 -5.08 -26.69 -40.75
N GLU A 258 -5.15 -27.50 -41.82
CA GLU A 258 -4.77 -27.12 -43.20
C GLU A 258 -5.66 -26.04 -43.86
N GLY A 259 -6.85 -25.76 -43.32
CA GLY A 259 -7.79 -24.74 -43.83
C GLY A 259 -7.64 -23.35 -43.21
N TYR A 260 -6.75 -23.18 -42.23
CA TYR A 260 -6.56 -21.93 -41.49
C TYR A 260 -5.86 -20.87 -42.34
N GLN A 261 -6.41 -19.65 -42.34
CA GLN A 261 -5.80 -18.49 -42.98
C GLN A 261 -5.60 -17.40 -41.92
N PRO A 262 -4.35 -16.97 -41.63
CA PRO A 262 -4.11 -15.90 -40.68
C PRO A 262 -4.65 -14.58 -41.22
N ASP A 263 -5.35 -13.83 -40.37
CA ASP A 263 -5.68 -12.44 -40.66
C ASP A 263 -4.40 -11.61 -40.55
N SER A 264 -4.37 -10.41 -41.13
CA SER A 264 -3.24 -9.50 -40.95
C SER A 264 -3.70 -8.05 -40.94
N PHE A 265 -3.29 -7.32 -39.92
CA PHE A 265 -3.55 -5.89 -39.77
C PHE A 265 -2.24 -5.15 -39.44
N MET A 266 -1.51 -4.80 -40.50
CA MET A 266 -0.20 -4.16 -40.38
C MET A 266 -0.32 -2.64 -40.10
N SER A 267 0.29 -2.18 -39.02
CA SER A 267 0.52 -0.76 -38.74
C SER A 267 1.88 -0.56 -38.09
N ASP A 268 2.65 0.44 -38.54
CA ASP A 268 4.02 0.73 -38.07
C ASP A 268 4.98 -0.48 -38.05
N GLY A 269 4.76 -1.47 -38.93
CA GLY A 269 5.57 -2.68 -39.03
C GLY A 269 5.20 -3.80 -38.04
N VAL A 270 4.10 -3.64 -37.30
CA VAL A 270 3.53 -4.64 -36.38
C VAL A 270 2.20 -5.14 -36.93
N ASP A 271 2.00 -6.45 -36.90
CA ASP A 271 0.72 -7.09 -37.21
C ASP A 271 -0.18 -7.13 -35.98
N TYR A 272 -1.11 -6.20 -35.88
CA TYR A 272 -2.06 -6.11 -34.76
C TYR A 272 -3.15 -7.19 -34.78
N ALA A 273 -3.23 -8.02 -35.82
CA ALA A 273 -4.03 -9.25 -35.79
C ALA A 273 -3.27 -10.41 -35.15
N ASN A 274 -1.93 -10.35 -35.16
CA ASN A 274 -1.03 -11.39 -34.67
C ASN A 274 0.19 -10.76 -33.95
N PHE A 275 0.02 -10.35 -32.70
CA PHE A 275 1.05 -9.63 -31.94
C PHE A 275 1.32 -10.26 -30.58
N CYS A 276 2.46 -9.90 -30.00
CA CYS A 276 2.76 -10.05 -28.59
C CYS A 276 3.07 -8.69 -27.98
N ASP A 277 2.54 -8.41 -26.79
CA ASP A 277 2.92 -7.27 -25.97
C ASP A 277 3.46 -7.78 -24.63
N ARG A 278 4.48 -7.10 -24.12
CA ARG A 278 5.09 -7.44 -22.84
C ARG A 278 4.79 -6.33 -21.86
N GLU A 279 4.14 -6.66 -20.75
CA GLU A 279 3.95 -5.75 -19.64
C GLU A 279 4.80 -6.13 -18.43
N HIS A 280 5.03 -5.16 -17.55
CA HIS A 280 5.76 -5.36 -16.32
C HIS A 280 4.93 -4.86 -15.14
N HIS A 281 4.73 -5.72 -14.14
CA HIS A 281 4.09 -5.38 -12.87
C HIS A 281 5.01 -5.70 -11.71
N LEU A 282 4.79 -5.07 -10.55
CA LEU A 282 5.68 -5.26 -9.39
C LEU A 282 5.64 -6.70 -8.85
N LEU A 283 4.47 -7.33 -8.87
CA LEU A 283 4.27 -8.71 -8.41
C LEU A 283 4.39 -9.76 -9.54
N ALA A 284 4.35 -9.33 -10.79
CA ALA A 284 4.62 -10.15 -11.96
C ALA A 284 5.59 -9.39 -12.89
N PRO A 285 6.91 -9.52 -12.66
CA PRO A 285 7.91 -8.76 -13.40
C PRO A 285 7.87 -8.94 -14.91
N THR A 286 7.32 -10.05 -15.40
CA THR A 286 7.08 -10.26 -16.82
C THR A 286 5.67 -10.79 -17.01
N VAL A 287 4.89 -10.08 -17.81
CA VAL A 287 3.59 -10.50 -18.32
C VAL A 287 3.65 -10.39 -19.83
N TRP A 288 3.12 -11.39 -20.54
CA TRP A 288 2.96 -11.34 -21.98
C TRP A 288 1.49 -11.47 -22.31
N GLU A 289 0.99 -10.57 -23.14
CA GLU A 289 -0.27 -10.72 -23.86
C GLU A 289 0.08 -11.14 -25.28
N THR A 290 -0.58 -12.16 -25.81
CA THR A 290 -0.39 -12.57 -27.20
C THR A 290 -1.74 -12.80 -27.84
N VAL A 291 -1.86 -12.39 -29.09
CA VAL A 291 -3.08 -12.53 -29.89
C VAL A 291 -2.70 -13.17 -31.21
N GLN A 292 -3.49 -14.17 -31.63
CA GLN A 292 -3.48 -14.76 -32.95
C GLN A 292 -4.91 -14.76 -33.47
N SER A 293 -5.14 -14.21 -34.66
CA SER A 293 -6.46 -14.16 -35.28
C SER A 293 -6.40 -14.63 -36.73
N GLY A 294 -7.48 -15.24 -37.19
CA GLY A 294 -7.61 -15.62 -38.59
C GLY A 294 -8.99 -16.13 -38.93
N LYS A 295 -9.07 -16.87 -40.02
CA LYS A 295 -10.31 -17.40 -40.56
C LYS A 295 -10.18 -18.85 -40.95
N TRP A 296 -11.30 -19.54 -40.84
CA TRP A 296 -11.53 -20.88 -41.32
C TRP A 296 -12.67 -20.88 -42.35
N ASP A 297 -12.43 -21.52 -43.50
CA ASP A 297 -13.36 -21.69 -44.64
C ASP A 297 -14.28 -20.48 -44.92
N ASN A 298 -13.70 -19.43 -45.51
CA ASN A 298 -14.35 -18.29 -46.15
C ASN A 298 -15.35 -17.43 -45.36
N ASP A 299 -15.60 -17.61 -44.06
CA ASP A 299 -16.24 -16.59 -43.20
C ASP A 299 -16.23 -16.84 -41.68
N LEU A 300 -15.80 -18.02 -41.19
CA LEU A 300 -15.73 -18.28 -39.74
C LEU A 300 -14.44 -17.73 -39.14
N TRP A 301 -14.57 -16.74 -38.26
CA TRP A 301 -13.45 -16.11 -37.60
C TRP A 301 -12.98 -16.90 -36.38
N VAL A 302 -11.67 -17.03 -36.22
CA VAL A 302 -11.01 -17.79 -35.15
C VAL A 302 -10.00 -16.92 -34.44
N ARG A 303 -9.87 -17.08 -33.12
CA ARG A 303 -8.96 -16.28 -32.30
C ARG A 303 -8.43 -17.08 -31.12
N LEU A 304 -7.14 -16.91 -30.86
CA LEU A 304 -6.43 -17.41 -29.70
C LEU A 304 -5.74 -16.24 -29.01
N GLU A 305 -6.06 -16.03 -27.74
CA GLU A 305 -5.35 -15.09 -26.88
C GLU A 305 -4.68 -15.84 -25.75
N VAL A 306 -3.44 -15.49 -25.45
CA VAL A 306 -2.70 -16.08 -24.34
C VAL A 306 -2.10 -14.98 -23.48
N ASP A 307 -2.53 -14.94 -22.21
CA ASP A 307 -1.87 -14.15 -21.18
C ASP A 307 -0.96 -15.05 -20.36
N TRP A 308 0.32 -14.73 -20.35
CA TRP A 308 1.35 -15.46 -19.63
C TRP A 308 1.95 -14.60 -18.54
N TYR A 309 2.12 -15.16 -17.35
CA TYR A 309 2.59 -14.47 -16.16
C TYR A 309 3.80 -15.18 -15.58
N ARG A 310 4.82 -14.39 -15.25
CA ARG A 310 5.93 -14.79 -14.37
C ARG A 310 5.84 -14.01 -13.05
N PRO A 311 5.15 -14.55 -12.03
CA PRO A 311 5.12 -13.96 -10.71
C PRO A 311 6.52 -13.83 -10.09
N LEU A 312 6.71 -12.80 -9.26
CA LEU A 312 7.94 -12.59 -8.49
C LEU A 312 8.19 -13.74 -7.50
N ILE A 313 7.11 -14.30 -6.94
CA ILE A 313 7.14 -15.43 -6.01
C ILE A 313 6.52 -16.65 -6.72
N PRO A 314 7.29 -17.71 -7.04
CA PRO A 314 6.80 -18.87 -7.80
C PRO A 314 5.53 -19.53 -7.23
N SER A 315 5.36 -19.55 -5.91
CA SER A 315 4.17 -20.13 -5.26
C SER A 315 2.87 -19.37 -5.54
N MET A 316 2.95 -18.16 -6.11
CA MET A 316 1.78 -17.41 -6.56
C MET A 316 1.23 -17.90 -7.90
N ALA A 317 2.00 -18.69 -8.67
CA ALA A 317 1.58 -19.12 -10.00
C ALA A 317 0.27 -19.92 -10.00
N ARG A 318 0.15 -20.93 -9.14
CA ARG A 318 -1.07 -21.73 -9.02
C ARG A 318 -2.30 -20.92 -8.60
N PRO A 319 -2.28 -20.13 -7.51
CA PRO A 319 -3.45 -19.34 -7.14
C PRO A 319 -3.75 -18.23 -8.15
N LEU A 320 -2.73 -17.63 -8.80
CA LEU A 320 -2.94 -16.68 -9.90
C LEU A 320 -3.62 -17.34 -11.10
N ALA A 321 -3.23 -18.57 -11.47
CA ALA A 321 -3.88 -19.34 -12.52
C ALA A 321 -5.36 -19.60 -12.19
N GLY A 322 -5.66 -19.99 -10.95
CA GLY A 322 -7.05 -20.12 -10.50
C GLY A 322 -7.86 -18.81 -10.61
N ASP A 323 -7.22 -17.67 -10.37
CA ASP A 323 -7.85 -16.35 -10.53
C ASP A 323 -8.05 -15.99 -12.01
N LEU A 324 -7.07 -16.27 -12.88
CA LEU A 324 -7.17 -16.09 -14.32
C LEU A 324 -8.31 -16.91 -14.93
N LEU A 325 -8.52 -18.15 -14.47
CA LEU A 325 -9.63 -18.99 -14.90
C LEU A 325 -10.98 -18.34 -14.57
N LYS A 326 -11.17 -17.92 -13.32
CA LYS A 326 -12.41 -17.30 -12.86
C LYS A 326 -12.69 -16.00 -13.60
N ASP A 327 -11.65 -15.18 -13.80
CA ASP A 327 -11.78 -13.92 -14.52
C ASP A 327 -12.17 -14.14 -15.98
N ALA A 328 -11.48 -15.06 -16.67
CA ALA A 328 -11.78 -15.41 -18.05
C ALA A 328 -13.21 -15.98 -18.22
N MET A 329 -13.71 -16.72 -17.23
CA MET A 329 -15.08 -17.27 -17.23
C MET A 329 -16.19 -16.23 -16.99
N LYS A 330 -15.88 -15.05 -16.44
CA LYS A 330 -16.89 -13.99 -16.20
C LYS A 330 -17.35 -13.31 -17.48
N LEU A 331 -16.55 -13.34 -18.55
CA LEU A 331 -16.81 -12.65 -19.83
C LEU A 331 -17.09 -11.12 -19.68
N ASP A 332 -16.81 -10.53 -18.51
CA ASP A 332 -17.35 -9.24 -18.05
C ASP A 332 -16.74 -8.02 -18.78
N LYS A 333 -15.46 -8.04 -19.19
CA LYS A 333 -14.78 -6.77 -19.54
C LYS A 333 -13.90 -6.71 -20.80
N GLN A 334 -13.48 -7.80 -21.44
CA GLN A 334 -12.49 -7.72 -22.52
C GLN A 334 -12.72 -8.60 -23.75
N VAL A 335 -13.59 -9.61 -23.68
CA VAL A 335 -13.86 -10.50 -24.81
C VAL A 335 -15.01 -9.92 -25.66
N TRP A 336 -14.76 -8.81 -26.36
CA TRP A 336 -15.77 -8.14 -27.20
C TRP A 336 -16.19 -8.96 -28.43
N TRP A 337 -15.53 -10.09 -28.66
CA TRP A 337 -15.64 -10.91 -29.85
C TRP A 337 -16.23 -12.31 -29.61
N ASP A 338 -16.81 -12.50 -28.43
CA ASP A 338 -17.75 -13.58 -28.21
C ASP A 338 -19.07 -13.23 -28.93
N ALA A 339 -19.16 -13.64 -30.20
CA ALA A 339 -20.23 -13.22 -31.11
C ALA A 339 -21.65 -13.60 -30.62
N ASP A 340 -21.79 -14.60 -29.75
CA ASP A 340 -23.08 -15.04 -29.20
C ASP A 340 -23.41 -14.36 -27.84
N ALA A 341 -22.42 -13.92 -27.07
CA ALA A 341 -22.67 -13.25 -25.79
C ALA A 341 -23.32 -11.86 -25.95
N PHE A 342 -23.14 -11.20 -27.09
CA PHE A 342 -23.75 -9.89 -27.36
C PHE A 342 -25.24 -9.96 -27.76
N TRP A 343 -25.75 -11.13 -28.16
CA TRP A 343 -27.11 -11.26 -28.75
C TRP A 343 -28.02 -12.31 -28.10
N THR A 344 -27.49 -13.21 -27.27
CA THR A 344 -28.30 -14.22 -26.59
C THR A 344 -28.09 -14.20 -25.08
N GLN A 345 -29.06 -13.66 -24.34
CA GLN A 345 -29.31 -14.06 -22.95
C GLN A 345 -29.83 -15.50 -22.97
N SER A 346 -28.93 -16.45 -23.14
CA SER A 346 -29.21 -17.87 -22.99
C SER A 346 -29.24 -18.17 -21.49
N GLU A 347 -30.34 -18.75 -20.99
CA GLU A 347 -30.48 -19.18 -19.59
C GLU A 347 -29.60 -20.41 -19.24
N GLU A 348 -28.79 -20.90 -20.20
CA GLU A 348 -27.85 -22.02 -20.05
C GLU A 348 -26.38 -21.56 -20.06
N GLU A 349 -26.06 -20.47 -19.34
CA GLU A 349 -24.68 -20.07 -19.04
C GLU A 349 -23.98 -21.14 -18.17
N GLY A 350 -23.44 -22.17 -18.83
CA GLY A 350 -22.75 -23.28 -18.18
C GLY A 350 -21.37 -23.49 -18.77
N TRP A 351 -20.39 -23.69 -17.89
CA TRP A 351 -19.05 -24.11 -18.25
C TRP A 351 -18.86 -25.57 -17.87
N THR A 352 -18.37 -26.38 -18.82
CA THR A 352 -17.83 -27.70 -18.52
C THR A 352 -16.35 -27.54 -18.17
N VAL A 353 -16.04 -27.59 -16.88
CA VAL A 353 -14.67 -27.42 -16.36
C VAL A 353 -14.07 -28.78 -16.03
N THR A 354 -12.96 -29.12 -16.68
CA THR A 354 -12.24 -30.39 -16.46
C THR A 354 -10.81 -30.11 -16.04
N GLU A 355 -10.40 -30.67 -14.90
CA GLU A 355 -9.02 -30.62 -14.41
C GLU A 355 -8.25 -31.83 -14.96
N TYR A 356 -7.04 -31.58 -15.45
CA TYR A 356 -6.17 -32.58 -16.04
C TYR A 356 -4.90 -32.72 -15.22
N VAL A 357 -4.37 -33.93 -15.17
CA VAL A 357 -3.07 -34.22 -14.53
C VAL A 357 -2.06 -34.47 -15.61
N GLN A 358 -1.00 -33.66 -15.66
CA GLN A 358 0.05 -33.76 -16.64
C GLN A 358 1.41 -33.48 -16.01
N GLU A 359 2.43 -34.20 -16.47
CA GLU A 359 3.79 -34.03 -15.97
C GLU A 359 4.31 -32.62 -16.28
N GLY A 360 4.88 -31.94 -15.28
CA GLY A 360 5.38 -30.57 -15.42
C GLY A 360 4.39 -29.45 -15.08
N ALA A 361 3.11 -29.79 -14.81
CA ALA A 361 2.09 -28.83 -14.36
C ALA A 361 1.69 -29.07 -12.90
N ASP A 362 1.65 -28.00 -12.11
CA ASP A 362 1.09 -27.98 -10.75
C ASP A 362 -0.44 -27.80 -10.76
N TYR A 363 -0.97 -27.30 -11.88
CA TYR A 363 -2.39 -27.03 -12.11
C TYR A 363 -2.64 -26.94 -13.61
N LEU A 364 -3.66 -27.65 -14.12
CA LEU A 364 -4.08 -27.60 -15.52
C LEU A 364 -5.59 -27.83 -15.61
N VAL A 365 -6.30 -26.86 -16.18
CA VAL A 365 -7.76 -26.91 -16.31
C VAL A 365 -8.16 -26.42 -17.69
N VAL A 366 -9.09 -27.12 -18.33
CA VAL A 366 -9.78 -26.63 -19.52
C VAL A 366 -11.26 -26.46 -19.20
N ALA A 367 -11.78 -25.27 -19.48
CA ALA A 367 -13.18 -24.92 -19.37
C ALA A 367 -13.75 -24.69 -20.77
N GLN A 368 -14.76 -25.46 -21.14
CA GLN A 368 -15.48 -25.30 -22.40
C GLN A 368 -16.85 -24.71 -22.13
N ARG A 369 -17.25 -23.71 -22.92
CA ARG A 369 -18.57 -23.12 -22.83
C ARG A 369 -19.60 -24.07 -23.46
N ASN A 370 -20.73 -24.29 -22.79
CA ASN A 370 -21.71 -25.29 -23.22
C ASN A 370 -22.50 -24.86 -24.48
N ASP A 371 -22.60 -23.56 -24.73
CA ASP A 371 -23.39 -22.92 -25.77
C ASP A 371 -22.51 -22.27 -26.86
N GLY A 372 -21.26 -22.72 -27.04
CA GLY A 372 -20.42 -22.18 -28.10
C GLY A 372 -19.06 -22.85 -28.27
N PRO A 373 -18.29 -22.40 -29.29
CA PRO A 373 -16.94 -22.91 -29.57
C PRO A 373 -15.88 -22.39 -28.58
N PHE A 374 -16.27 -21.54 -27.63
CA PHE A 374 -15.35 -20.86 -26.74
C PHE A 374 -14.77 -21.80 -25.68
N GLN A 375 -13.45 -21.79 -25.55
CA GLN A 375 -12.68 -22.62 -24.63
C GLN A 375 -11.65 -21.77 -23.90
N ILE A 376 -11.42 -22.09 -22.63
CA ILE A 376 -10.37 -21.51 -21.80
C ILE A 376 -9.49 -22.64 -21.32
N ALA A 377 -8.18 -22.54 -21.50
CA ALA A 377 -7.24 -23.41 -20.82
C ALA A 377 -6.36 -22.58 -19.89
N VAL A 378 -6.13 -23.09 -18.69
CA VAL A 378 -5.27 -22.47 -17.70
C VAL A 378 -4.27 -23.49 -17.21
N ALA A 379 -2.99 -23.09 -17.18
CA ALA A 379 -1.93 -23.92 -16.63
C ALA A 379 -1.06 -23.11 -15.66
N ALA A 380 -0.56 -23.77 -14.62
CA ALA A 380 0.53 -23.28 -13.81
C ALA A 380 1.56 -24.38 -13.58
N GLY A 381 2.83 -24.01 -13.68
CA GLY A 381 3.98 -24.90 -13.54
C GLY A 381 5.28 -24.11 -13.53
N ASN A 382 6.31 -24.62 -12.87
CA ASN A 382 7.63 -23.99 -12.80
C ASN A 382 7.62 -22.50 -12.37
N GLY A 383 6.66 -22.12 -11.52
CA GLY A 383 6.51 -20.73 -11.07
C GLY A 383 5.95 -19.76 -12.13
N ARG A 384 5.32 -20.26 -13.19
CA ARG A 384 4.62 -19.48 -14.22
C ARG A 384 3.15 -19.86 -14.27
N ALA A 385 2.31 -18.92 -14.69
CA ALA A 385 0.89 -19.12 -14.91
C ALA A 385 0.53 -18.65 -16.31
N VAL A 386 -0.38 -19.35 -16.99
CA VAL A 386 -0.85 -19.01 -18.32
C VAL A 386 -2.35 -19.23 -18.41
N VAL A 387 -3.04 -18.34 -19.12
CA VAL A 387 -4.42 -18.51 -19.56
C VAL A 387 -4.47 -18.36 -21.07
N ALA A 388 -5.04 -19.35 -21.75
CA ALA A 388 -5.34 -19.35 -23.17
C ALA A 388 -6.85 -19.26 -23.35
N ARG A 389 -7.33 -18.25 -24.05
CA ARG A 389 -8.74 -18.05 -24.43
C ARG A 389 -8.85 -18.27 -25.93
N TYR A 390 -9.74 -19.16 -26.33
CA TYR A 390 -9.81 -19.63 -27.70
C TYR A 390 -11.24 -19.75 -28.19
N THR A 391 -11.46 -19.38 -29.45
CA THR A 391 -12.70 -19.65 -30.18
C THR A 391 -12.36 -20.16 -31.58
N GLY A 392 -12.93 -21.31 -31.95
CA GLY A 392 -12.65 -21.99 -33.21
C GLY A 392 -13.17 -23.42 -33.23
N HIS A 393 -12.76 -24.20 -34.23
CA HIS A 393 -13.20 -25.59 -34.44
C HIS A 393 -12.35 -26.60 -33.67
N GLY A 394 -11.07 -26.29 -33.45
CA GLY A 394 -10.14 -27.13 -32.70
C GLY A 394 -10.53 -27.33 -31.23
N ALA A 395 -9.82 -28.22 -30.54
CA ALA A 395 -10.04 -28.50 -29.11
C ALA A 395 -8.76 -28.28 -28.30
N LEU A 396 -8.80 -27.40 -27.30
CA LEU A 396 -7.65 -27.16 -26.41
C LEU A 396 -7.24 -28.42 -25.63
N THR A 397 -8.18 -29.36 -25.45
CA THR A 397 -7.95 -30.66 -24.80
C THR A 397 -7.07 -31.60 -25.61
N GLU A 398 -6.85 -31.35 -26.89
CA GLU A 398 -5.91 -32.12 -27.72
C GLU A 398 -4.47 -31.56 -27.64
N HIS A 399 -4.31 -30.34 -27.09
CA HIS A 399 -3.03 -29.61 -27.02
C HIS A 399 -2.54 -29.40 -25.58
N LEU A 400 -2.90 -30.30 -24.66
CA LEU A 400 -2.53 -30.19 -23.24
C LEU A 400 -1.01 -30.14 -23.02
N GLU A 401 -0.24 -30.93 -23.77
CA GLU A 401 1.24 -30.91 -23.70
C GLU A 401 1.83 -29.54 -24.05
N GLU A 402 1.31 -28.91 -25.10
CA GLU A 402 1.74 -27.59 -25.56
C GLU A 402 1.35 -26.51 -24.55
N LEU A 403 0.15 -26.61 -23.95
CA LEU A 403 -0.30 -25.74 -22.87
C LEU A 403 0.61 -25.80 -21.64
N VAL A 404 1.04 -27.01 -21.24
CA VAL A 404 1.99 -27.18 -20.13
C VAL A 404 3.38 -26.70 -20.51
N GLN A 405 3.82 -26.92 -21.75
CA GLN A 405 5.10 -26.47 -22.26
C GLN A 405 5.24 -24.94 -22.20
N MET A 406 4.15 -24.17 -22.32
CA MET A 406 4.18 -22.71 -22.10
C MET A 406 4.62 -22.32 -20.68
N THR A 407 4.46 -23.21 -19.70
CA THR A 407 4.94 -22.99 -18.33
C THR A 407 6.37 -23.54 -18.10
N ALA A 408 6.94 -24.24 -19.08
CA ALA A 408 8.33 -24.69 -19.02
C ALA A 408 9.30 -23.53 -19.35
N PRO A 409 10.52 -23.53 -18.80
CA PRO A 409 11.55 -22.60 -19.24
C PRO A 409 11.97 -22.91 -20.68
N VAL A 410 12.18 -21.86 -21.49
CA VAL A 410 12.80 -21.99 -22.82
C VAL A 410 14.32 -22.14 -22.63
N GLY A 411 14.80 -23.39 -22.66
CA GLY A 411 16.22 -23.75 -22.64
C GLY A 411 16.85 -23.84 -21.24
N ASP A 412 17.37 -25.03 -20.93
CA ASP A 412 18.57 -25.25 -20.10
C ASP A 412 19.72 -25.70 -21.02
#